data_AF-A0A3N5UHD6-F1
#
_entry.id   AF-A0A3N5UHD6-F1
#
_cell.length_a   1.000
_cell.length_b   1.000
_cell.length_c   1.000
_cell.angle_alpha   90.00
_cell.angle_beta   90.00
_cell.angle_gamma   90.00
#
_symmetry.space_group_name_H-M   'P 1'
#
loop_
_entity.id
_entity.type
_entity.pdbx_description
1 polymer ?
#
loop_
_entity_poly.entity_id
_entity_poly.type
_entity_poly.pdbx_seq_one_letter_code
_entity_poly.pdbx_strand_id
1 'polypeptide(L)'
;MQNELTQPGPLLDAQGKLAQVGWSRKSLLDCNLENARFYTIRALQRLRIKRWDYYAIFTPKRFFSATIADLGYAGNIFVYTLDFATGELHEEGLVIPLGKGIRLERNPEAGEASFKNDKASLHFQADGGERRIHVTWPGFQDGRGIQAEIVLRALPRHESMNIVIPIGRRRFYDNTKINCLPAQGFIRYGDLREELQPETCLGSLDWGRGVWEYQSYWNWASASGFLADGQTVGLNVGQGFGDLSKATENAVILNGRVHKLGAVRFEYKSGDYMQPWRFTDDE
;
A
#
# COMPACT_ATOMS: atom_id res chain seq x y z
N MET A 1 8.50 -2.92 23.34
CA MET A 1 9.64 -2.15 22.78
C MET A 1 9.77 -2.52 21.31
N GLN A 2 9.77 -1.51 20.43
CA GLN A 2 9.85 -1.69 18.98
C GLN A 2 11.24 -2.22 18.58
N ASN A 3 11.31 -3.20 17.68
CA ASN A 3 12.56 -3.83 17.23
C ASN A 3 12.93 -3.34 15.83
N GLU A 4 13.98 -2.52 15.70
CA GLU A 4 14.46 -2.05 14.40
C GLU A 4 15.38 -3.08 13.74
N LEU A 5 15.05 -3.45 12.50
CA LEU A 5 15.85 -4.31 11.65
C LEU A 5 16.86 -3.46 10.88
N THR A 6 18.12 -3.89 10.90
CA THR A 6 19.24 -3.17 10.22
C THR A 6 19.99 -4.02 9.21
N GLN A 7 19.73 -5.34 9.20
CA GLN A 7 20.45 -6.30 8.35
C GLN A 7 19.53 -6.89 7.29
N PRO A 8 19.97 -6.97 6.03
CA PRO A 8 19.22 -7.65 4.99
C PRO A 8 19.17 -9.17 5.25
N GLY A 9 18.19 -9.85 4.68
CA GLY A 9 18.06 -11.30 4.81
C GLY A 9 16.84 -11.86 4.10
N PRO A 10 16.56 -13.17 4.20
CA PRO A 10 15.30 -13.72 3.74
C PRO A 10 14.15 -13.30 4.67
N LEU A 11 12.94 -13.15 4.12
CA LEU A 11 11.72 -13.03 4.94
C LEU A 11 11.46 -14.32 5.72
N LEU A 12 11.53 -15.46 5.04
CA LEU A 12 11.25 -16.79 5.57
C LEU A 12 12.49 -17.68 5.56
N ASP A 13 12.72 -18.38 6.67
CA ASP A 13 13.73 -19.43 6.77
C ASP A 13 13.36 -20.69 5.96
N ALA A 14 14.25 -21.69 5.95
CA ALA A 14 14.03 -22.95 5.22
C ALA A 14 12.83 -23.76 5.76
N GLN A 15 12.39 -23.48 6.98
CA GLN A 15 11.25 -24.09 7.66
C GLN A 15 9.95 -23.27 7.47
N GLY A 16 10.02 -22.12 6.78
CA GLY A 16 8.89 -21.24 6.51
C GLY A 16 8.46 -20.37 7.69
N LYS A 17 9.35 -20.14 8.66
CA LYS A 17 9.15 -19.18 9.75
C LYS A 17 9.78 -17.83 9.40
N LEU A 18 9.29 -16.76 10.01
CA LEU A 18 9.89 -15.43 9.90
C LEU A 18 11.34 -15.46 10.41
N ALA A 19 12.30 -15.07 9.56
CA ALA A 19 13.70 -15.02 9.94
C ALA A 19 14.02 -13.82 10.85
N GLN A 20 13.29 -12.72 10.65
CA GLN A 20 13.36 -11.51 11.45
C GLN A 20 11.94 -10.98 11.70
N VAL A 21 11.73 -10.34 12.85
CA VAL A 21 10.45 -9.72 13.24
C VAL A 21 10.76 -8.33 13.76
N GLY A 22 10.14 -7.31 13.18
CA GLY A 22 10.46 -5.92 13.53
C GLY A 22 10.05 -4.95 12.44
N TRP A 23 10.62 -3.75 12.51
CA TRP A 23 10.38 -2.68 11.55
C TRP A 23 11.68 -2.14 10.97
N SER A 24 11.64 -1.47 9.82
CA SER A 24 12.83 -0.84 9.23
C SER A 24 12.50 0.37 8.37
N ARG A 25 13.52 1.22 8.14
CA ARG A 25 13.46 2.46 7.33
C ARG A 25 13.61 2.25 5.82
N LYS A 26 13.82 1.00 5.42
CA LYS A 26 13.90 0.51 4.04
C LYS A 26 13.50 -0.95 4.05
N SER A 27 12.99 -1.46 2.94
CA SER A 27 12.78 -2.89 2.82
C SER A 27 14.15 -3.59 2.82
N LEU A 28 14.27 -4.60 3.68
CA LEU A 28 15.53 -5.30 3.98
C LEU A 28 15.41 -6.79 3.70
N LEU A 29 14.19 -7.33 3.76
CA LEU A 29 13.96 -8.75 3.65
C LEU A 29 13.54 -9.10 2.23
N ASP A 30 14.17 -10.12 1.67
CA ASP A 30 13.74 -10.70 0.41
C ASP A 30 12.43 -11.47 0.62
N CYS A 31 11.37 -11.07 -0.08
CA CYS A 31 10.03 -11.65 0.05
C CYS A 31 9.94 -13.02 -0.65
N ASN A 32 10.66 -13.99 -0.11
CA ASN A 32 10.79 -15.36 -0.60
C ASN A 32 9.56 -16.24 -0.26
N LEU A 33 8.37 -15.82 -0.72
CA LEU A 33 7.08 -16.47 -0.40
C LEU A 33 7.01 -17.95 -0.83
N GLU A 34 7.85 -18.40 -1.75
CA GLU A 34 8.04 -19.82 -2.08
C GLU A 34 8.44 -20.68 -0.87
N ASN A 35 9.00 -20.07 0.18
CA ASN A 35 9.37 -20.71 1.43
C ASN A 35 8.24 -20.79 2.46
N ALA A 36 7.05 -20.23 2.21
CA ALA A 36 5.92 -20.34 3.15
C ALA A 36 5.56 -21.80 3.46
N ARG A 37 5.30 -22.13 4.73
CA ARG A 37 4.98 -23.49 5.25
C ARG A 37 3.83 -23.50 6.27
N PHE A 38 2.63 -23.06 5.88
CA PHE A 38 1.46 -23.00 6.77
C PHE A 38 0.37 -24.04 6.48
N TYR A 39 0.50 -24.80 5.38
CA TYR A 39 -0.27 -26.02 5.14
C TYR A 39 0.65 -27.22 4.92
N THR A 40 0.12 -28.42 5.19
CA THR A 40 0.81 -29.68 4.90
C THR A 40 1.04 -29.85 3.39
N ILE A 41 0.03 -29.54 2.58
CA ILE A 41 0.11 -29.59 1.11
C ILE A 41 0.60 -28.24 0.59
N ARG A 42 1.84 -28.18 0.10
CA ARG A 42 2.49 -26.93 -0.33
C ARG A 42 1.71 -26.18 -1.42
N ALA A 43 1.06 -26.89 -2.33
CA ALA A 43 0.29 -26.27 -3.41
C ALA A 43 -0.89 -25.42 -2.91
N LEU A 44 -1.55 -25.84 -1.82
CA LEU A 44 -2.72 -25.13 -1.25
C LEU A 44 -2.37 -23.78 -0.63
N GLN A 45 -1.09 -23.53 -0.37
CA GLN A 45 -0.63 -22.28 0.23
C GLN A 45 -0.86 -21.10 -0.70
N ARG A 46 -0.76 -21.31 -2.02
CA ARG A 46 -1.01 -20.26 -3.01
C ARG A 46 -2.41 -19.67 -2.89
N LEU A 47 -3.40 -20.48 -2.46
CA LEU A 47 -4.79 -20.05 -2.27
C LEU A 47 -5.01 -19.16 -1.04
N ARG A 48 -3.96 -18.89 -0.25
CA ARG A 48 -4.04 -18.14 1.00
C ARG A 48 -3.00 -17.03 1.14
N ILE A 49 -1.97 -17.06 0.30
CA ILE A 49 -1.01 -15.96 0.22
C ILE A 49 -1.72 -14.79 -0.44
N LYS A 50 -1.77 -13.67 0.28
CA LYS A 50 -2.30 -12.40 -0.21
C LYS A 50 -1.13 -11.50 -0.56
N ARG A 51 -1.24 -10.80 -1.69
CA ARG A 51 -0.25 -9.87 -2.22
C ARG A 51 -0.98 -8.69 -2.84
N TRP A 52 -0.54 -7.47 -2.61
CA TRP A 52 -1.10 -6.31 -3.28
C TRP A 52 -0.11 -5.17 -3.42
N ASP A 53 -0.34 -4.41 -4.48
CA ASP A 53 0.27 -3.11 -4.72
C ASP A 53 -0.85 -2.09 -4.83
N TYR A 54 -0.85 -1.12 -3.92
CA TYR A 54 -1.79 -0.03 -3.85
C TYR A 54 -1.04 1.29 -3.98
N TYR A 55 -1.47 2.12 -4.93
CA TYR A 55 -0.98 3.48 -5.08
C TYR A 55 -2.10 4.46 -4.80
N ALA A 56 -1.84 5.42 -3.91
CA ALA A 56 -2.71 6.58 -3.67
C ALA A 56 -2.05 7.84 -4.17
N ILE A 57 -2.84 8.76 -4.72
CA ILE A 57 -2.44 10.06 -5.24
C ILE A 57 -3.33 11.12 -4.60
N PHE A 58 -2.69 12.09 -3.96
CA PHE A 58 -3.29 13.21 -3.27
C PHE A 58 -3.03 14.46 -4.09
N THR A 59 -4.09 15.10 -4.56
CA THR A 59 -4.03 16.39 -5.28
C THR A 59 -4.84 17.43 -4.52
N PRO A 60 -4.73 18.73 -4.87
CA PRO A 60 -5.58 19.76 -4.28
C PRO A 60 -7.08 19.57 -4.55
N LYS A 61 -7.44 18.84 -5.62
CA LYS A 61 -8.83 18.68 -6.07
C LYS A 61 -9.40 17.31 -5.77
N ARG A 62 -8.54 16.28 -5.73
CA ARG A 62 -8.98 14.91 -5.76
C ARG A 62 -8.07 13.96 -5.01
N PHE A 63 -8.68 12.87 -4.58
CA PHE A 63 -7.98 11.63 -4.27
C PHE A 63 -8.19 10.60 -5.38
N PHE A 64 -7.12 9.94 -5.78
CA PHE A 64 -7.14 8.83 -6.73
C PHE A 64 -6.35 7.66 -6.15
N SER A 65 -6.84 6.44 -6.31
CA SER A 65 -6.02 5.26 -6.05
C SER A 65 -6.24 4.15 -7.07
N ALA A 66 -5.23 3.30 -7.22
CA ALA A 66 -5.29 2.13 -8.08
C ALA A 66 -4.58 0.95 -7.41
N THR A 67 -5.19 -0.23 -7.53
CA THR A 67 -4.73 -1.42 -6.82
C THR A 67 -4.72 -2.64 -7.70
N ILE A 68 -3.66 -3.42 -7.59
CA ILE A 68 -3.57 -4.79 -8.10
C ILE A 68 -3.40 -5.71 -6.90
N ALA A 69 -4.40 -6.53 -6.58
CA ALA A 69 -4.34 -7.48 -5.47
C ALA A 69 -4.56 -8.92 -5.95
N ASP A 70 -3.72 -9.83 -5.49
CA ASP A 70 -3.90 -11.27 -5.58
C ASP A 70 -4.17 -11.82 -4.17
N LEU A 71 -5.39 -12.30 -3.94
CA LEU A 71 -5.85 -12.86 -2.66
C LEU A 71 -5.65 -14.39 -2.60
N GLY A 72 -4.94 -14.96 -3.57
CA GLY A 72 -4.58 -16.37 -3.68
C GLY A 72 -5.58 -17.19 -4.48
N TYR A 73 -6.87 -17.11 -4.17
CA TYR A 73 -7.95 -17.79 -4.92
C TYR A 73 -8.73 -16.85 -5.84
N ALA A 74 -8.55 -15.53 -5.68
CA ALA A 74 -9.16 -14.49 -6.49
C ALA A 74 -8.22 -13.30 -6.55
N GLY A 75 -8.22 -12.61 -7.70
CA GLY A 75 -7.66 -11.28 -7.82
C GLY A 75 -8.71 -10.22 -7.54
N ASN A 76 -8.29 -9.08 -7.05
CA ASN A 76 -9.11 -7.89 -6.93
C ASN A 76 -8.36 -6.70 -7.52
N ILE A 77 -8.92 -6.11 -8.57
CA ILE A 77 -8.39 -4.92 -9.24
C ILE A 77 -9.37 -3.80 -8.97
N PHE A 78 -8.95 -2.70 -8.38
CA PHE A 78 -9.88 -1.61 -8.11
C PHE A 78 -9.23 -0.25 -8.25
N VAL A 79 -10.06 0.72 -8.60
CA VAL A 79 -9.70 2.13 -8.74
C VAL A 79 -10.73 2.95 -7.97
N TYR A 80 -10.25 3.96 -7.28
CA TYR A 80 -11.07 4.86 -6.47
C TYR A 80 -10.82 6.29 -6.90
N THR A 81 -11.87 7.11 -6.95
CA THR A 81 -11.75 8.54 -7.16
C THR A 81 -12.71 9.29 -6.25
N LEU A 82 -12.20 10.35 -5.60
CA LEU A 82 -12.98 11.22 -4.73
C LEU A 82 -12.67 12.68 -5.06
N ASP A 83 -13.66 13.42 -5.54
CA ASP A 83 -13.57 14.87 -5.72
C ASP A 83 -13.84 15.58 -4.38
N PHE A 84 -12.90 16.39 -3.92
CA PHE A 84 -12.99 17.03 -2.62
C PHE A 84 -13.97 18.20 -2.56
N ALA A 85 -14.26 18.84 -3.70
CA ALA A 85 -15.16 19.98 -3.75
C ALA A 85 -16.62 19.54 -3.71
N THR A 86 -16.94 18.46 -4.42
CA THR A 86 -18.30 17.92 -4.55
C THR A 86 -18.59 16.80 -3.57
N GLY A 87 -17.56 16.11 -3.07
CA GLY A 87 -17.70 14.87 -2.32
C GLY A 87 -18.09 13.67 -3.19
N GLU A 88 -18.07 13.80 -4.53
CA GLU A 88 -18.35 12.69 -5.44
C GLU A 88 -17.30 11.60 -5.24
N LEU A 89 -17.76 10.46 -4.76
CA LEU A 89 -16.98 9.27 -4.55
C LEU A 89 -17.43 8.18 -5.52
N HIS A 90 -16.52 7.68 -6.34
CA HIS A 90 -16.71 6.44 -7.08
C HIS A 90 -15.58 5.43 -6.83
N GLU A 91 -15.96 4.20 -6.52
CA GLU A 91 -15.09 3.03 -6.40
C GLU A 91 -15.57 1.97 -7.39
N GLU A 92 -14.67 1.44 -8.20
CA GLU A 92 -14.99 0.32 -9.08
C GLU A 92 -13.93 -0.77 -8.99
N GLY A 93 -14.40 -2.02 -8.91
CA GLY A 93 -13.56 -3.19 -8.76
C GLY A 93 -13.90 -4.32 -9.74
N LEU A 94 -12.89 -5.09 -10.11
CA LEU A 94 -13.00 -6.35 -10.84
C LEU A 94 -12.50 -7.48 -9.96
N VAL A 95 -13.38 -8.46 -9.72
CA VAL A 95 -13.00 -9.75 -9.13
C VAL A 95 -12.54 -10.67 -10.25
N ILE A 96 -11.29 -11.12 -10.17
CA ILE A 96 -10.64 -11.93 -11.20
C ILE A 96 -10.49 -13.36 -10.69
N PRO A 97 -11.20 -14.35 -11.28
CA PRO A 97 -11.05 -15.75 -10.87
C PRO A 97 -9.60 -16.22 -10.93
N LEU A 98 -9.11 -16.79 -9.83
CA LEU A 98 -7.75 -17.33 -9.69
C LEU A 98 -6.62 -16.32 -9.99
N GLY A 99 -6.91 -15.01 -9.94
CA GLY A 99 -5.92 -13.95 -10.21
C GLY A 99 -5.38 -13.97 -11.64
N LYS A 100 -6.12 -14.52 -12.61
CA LYS A 100 -5.66 -14.64 -14.01
C LYS A 100 -5.22 -13.28 -14.58
N GLY A 101 -3.99 -13.23 -15.09
CA GLY A 101 -3.44 -12.02 -15.69
C GLY A 101 -2.81 -11.04 -14.70
N ILE A 102 -2.85 -11.33 -13.40
CA ILE A 102 -2.14 -10.56 -12.37
C ILE A 102 -0.68 -11.02 -12.31
N ARG A 103 0.22 -10.05 -12.31
CA ARG A 103 1.63 -10.19 -11.96
C ARG A 103 1.94 -9.18 -10.87
N LEU A 104 2.72 -9.61 -9.89
CA LEU A 104 3.18 -8.77 -8.79
C LEU A 104 4.66 -9.09 -8.58
N GLU A 105 5.46 -8.06 -8.43
CA GLU A 105 6.89 -8.18 -8.17
C GLU A 105 7.15 -8.75 -6.78
N ARG A 106 8.37 -9.28 -6.63
CA ARG A 106 8.82 -9.95 -5.41
C ARG A 106 9.08 -8.96 -4.30
N ASN A 107 9.70 -7.82 -4.59
CA ASN A 107 10.19 -6.86 -3.60
C ASN A 107 9.79 -5.43 -4.01
N PRO A 108 9.50 -4.52 -3.07
CA PRO A 108 8.91 -3.21 -3.35
C PRO A 108 9.84 -2.21 -4.05
N GLU A 109 11.15 -2.43 -4.03
CA GLU A 109 12.15 -1.48 -4.54
C GLU A 109 12.27 -1.48 -6.06
N ALA A 110 12.06 -2.63 -6.70
CA ALA A 110 12.23 -2.80 -8.13
C ALA A 110 11.38 -3.94 -8.68
N GLY A 111 10.78 -3.73 -9.84
CA GLY A 111 9.99 -4.73 -10.55
C GLY A 111 8.74 -4.18 -11.19
N GLU A 112 7.83 -5.08 -11.55
CA GLU A 112 6.57 -4.77 -12.20
C GLU A 112 5.40 -5.50 -11.53
N ALA A 113 4.35 -4.73 -11.23
CA ALA A 113 3.01 -5.20 -10.97
C ALA A 113 2.12 -4.89 -12.17
N SER A 114 1.40 -5.87 -12.70
CA SER A 114 0.53 -5.64 -13.86
C SER A 114 -0.71 -6.51 -13.89
N PHE A 115 -1.75 -5.94 -14.47
CA PHE A 115 -2.99 -6.61 -14.80
C PHE A 115 -3.52 -6.08 -16.13
N LYS A 116 -3.99 -6.99 -16.99
CA LYS A 116 -4.65 -6.62 -18.24
C LYS A 116 -5.72 -7.62 -18.63
N ASN A 117 -6.90 -7.12 -18.96
CA ASN A 117 -7.95 -7.84 -19.66
C ASN A 117 -8.63 -6.94 -20.71
N ASP A 118 -9.81 -7.34 -21.16
CA ASP A 118 -10.69 -6.61 -22.08
C ASP A 118 -11.31 -5.34 -21.45
N LYS A 119 -11.42 -5.27 -20.12
CA LYS A 119 -12.06 -4.16 -19.40
C LYS A 119 -11.08 -3.08 -18.94
N ALA A 120 -9.92 -3.49 -18.41
CA ALA A 120 -8.96 -2.60 -17.77
C ALA A 120 -7.51 -3.07 -17.96
N SER A 121 -6.59 -2.11 -17.87
CA SER A 121 -5.15 -2.32 -17.86
C SER A 121 -4.52 -1.47 -16.77
N LEU A 122 -3.85 -2.10 -15.80
CA LEU A 122 -3.06 -1.45 -14.77
C LEU A 122 -1.62 -1.96 -14.87
N HIS A 123 -0.66 -1.06 -14.83
CA HIS A 123 0.77 -1.38 -14.88
C HIS A 123 1.53 -0.43 -13.95
N PHE A 124 2.21 -1.00 -12.97
CA PHE A 124 3.07 -0.30 -12.03
C PHE A 124 4.49 -0.80 -12.20
N GLN A 125 5.44 0.12 -12.34
CA GLN A 125 6.85 -0.19 -12.46
C GLN A 125 7.62 0.56 -11.38
N ALA A 126 8.46 -0.15 -10.64
CA ALA A 126 9.40 0.43 -9.69
C ALA A 126 10.84 0.27 -10.19
N ASP A 127 11.62 1.34 -10.11
CA ASP A 127 13.05 1.35 -10.43
C ASP A 127 13.80 2.28 -9.47
N GLY A 128 14.32 1.71 -8.36
CA GLY A 128 15.42 2.29 -7.56
C GLY A 128 15.20 3.67 -6.92
N GLY A 129 14.01 4.25 -7.03
CA GLY A 129 13.69 5.62 -6.60
C GLY A 129 12.56 6.27 -7.42
N GLU A 130 12.26 5.73 -8.59
CA GLU A 130 11.13 6.16 -9.41
C GLU A 130 10.06 5.07 -9.47
N ARG A 131 8.79 5.48 -9.52
CA ARG A 131 7.66 4.58 -9.80
C ARG A 131 6.79 5.15 -10.89
N ARG A 132 6.41 4.32 -11.87
CA ARG A 132 5.50 4.68 -12.97
C ARG A 132 4.21 3.93 -12.80
N ILE A 133 3.10 4.64 -12.91
CA ILE A 133 1.75 4.11 -12.72
C ILE A 133 0.96 4.43 -13.97
N HIS A 134 0.50 3.38 -14.63
CA HIS A 134 -0.35 3.46 -15.81
C HIS A 134 -1.67 2.77 -15.52
N VAL A 135 -2.77 3.48 -15.72
CA VAL A 135 -4.13 2.96 -15.54
C VAL A 135 -4.95 3.34 -16.75
N THR A 136 -5.68 2.37 -17.32
CA THR A 136 -6.68 2.60 -18.36
C THR A 136 -7.87 1.70 -18.10
N TRP A 137 -9.05 2.29 -17.92
CA TRP A 137 -10.31 1.57 -17.74
C TRP A 137 -11.44 2.35 -18.42
N PRO A 138 -11.74 2.07 -19.71
CA PRO A 138 -12.71 2.83 -20.49
C PRO A 138 -14.15 2.71 -19.96
N GLY A 139 -14.51 1.55 -19.43
CA GLY A 139 -15.84 1.29 -18.87
C GLY A 139 -16.10 1.86 -17.47
N PHE A 140 -15.11 2.51 -16.84
CA PHE A 140 -15.20 2.98 -15.46
C PHE A 140 -16.36 3.97 -15.29
N GLN A 141 -17.21 3.76 -14.29
CA GLN A 141 -18.44 4.51 -13.99
C GLN A 141 -19.33 4.71 -15.22
N ASP A 142 -20.02 3.64 -15.61
CA ASP A 142 -20.99 3.64 -16.70
C ASP A 142 -20.41 4.19 -18.03
N GLY A 143 -19.13 3.90 -18.28
CA GLY A 143 -18.44 4.32 -19.51
C GLY A 143 -17.87 5.74 -19.49
N ARG A 144 -17.91 6.45 -18.34
CA ARG A 144 -17.20 7.73 -18.17
C ARG A 144 -15.71 7.55 -18.43
N GLY A 145 -15.14 6.44 -17.99
CA GLY A 145 -13.76 6.07 -18.22
C GLY A 145 -12.76 6.77 -17.30
N ILE A 146 -11.64 6.11 -17.04
CA ILE A 146 -10.52 6.67 -16.30
C ILE A 146 -9.19 6.26 -16.92
N GLN A 147 -8.26 7.20 -16.96
CA GLN A 147 -6.88 7.00 -17.43
C GLN A 147 -5.93 7.76 -16.50
N ALA A 148 -4.79 7.17 -16.17
CA ALA A 148 -3.73 7.84 -15.44
C ALA A 148 -2.36 7.45 -15.98
N GLU A 149 -1.47 8.43 -16.08
CA GLU A 149 -0.04 8.22 -16.32
C GLU A 149 0.70 9.08 -15.31
N ILE A 150 1.32 8.44 -14.32
CA ILE A 150 1.87 9.11 -13.15
C ILE A 150 3.27 8.61 -12.91
N VAL A 151 4.18 9.53 -12.64
CA VAL A 151 5.51 9.24 -12.14
C VAL A 151 5.64 9.76 -10.71
N LEU A 152 6.01 8.88 -9.79
CA LEU A 152 6.31 9.17 -8.40
C LEU A 152 7.81 9.12 -8.18
N ARG A 153 8.37 10.15 -7.54
CA ARG A 153 9.83 10.28 -7.34
C ARG A 153 10.16 10.32 -5.87
N ALA A 154 10.98 9.38 -5.41
CA ALA A 154 11.53 9.42 -4.07
C ALA A 154 12.52 10.59 -3.95
N LEU A 155 12.50 11.26 -2.79
CA LEU A 155 13.50 12.25 -2.43
C LEU A 155 14.86 11.57 -2.16
N PRO A 156 15.98 12.31 -2.18
CA PRO A 156 17.26 11.78 -1.73
C PRO A 156 17.16 11.26 -0.29
N ARG A 157 17.55 9.99 -0.08
CA ARG A 157 17.47 9.31 1.23
C ARG A 157 16.04 9.19 1.77
N HIS A 158 15.05 9.13 0.88
CA HIS A 158 13.67 8.84 1.25
C HIS A 158 13.58 7.43 1.87
N GLU A 159 12.97 7.36 3.04
CA GLU A 159 12.80 6.17 3.85
C GLU A 159 11.39 5.62 3.64
N SER A 160 11.25 4.30 3.75
CA SER A 160 9.96 3.63 3.81
C SER A 160 9.70 3.11 5.21
N MET A 161 8.43 3.07 5.61
CA MET A 161 8.02 2.43 6.85
C MET A 161 7.70 0.97 6.56
N ASN A 162 8.53 0.05 7.04
CA ASN A 162 8.39 -1.38 6.77
C ASN A 162 8.14 -2.14 8.05
N ILE A 163 7.26 -3.14 8.01
CA ILE A 163 7.05 -4.04 9.15
C ILE A 163 7.00 -5.49 8.70
N VAL A 164 7.53 -6.36 9.56
CA VAL A 164 7.46 -7.81 9.44
C VAL A 164 6.98 -8.34 10.77
N ILE A 165 5.74 -8.80 10.81
CA ILE A 165 5.08 -9.27 12.05
C ILE A 165 4.45 -10.65 11.85
N PRO A 166 4.42 -11.49 12.89
CA PRO A 166 3.72 -12.76 12.83
C PRO A 166 2.21 -12.56 12.95
N ILE A 167 1.46 -13.46 12.31
CA ILE A 167 0.02 -13.65 12.52
C ILE A 167 -0.17 -15.09 12.99
N GLY A 168 -0.55 -15.26 14.25
CA GLY A 168 -0.59 -16.60 14.87
C GLY A 168 0.77 -17.31 14.77
N ARG A 169 0.77 -18.64 14.57
CA ARG A 169 2.00 -19.45 14.68
C ARG A 169 2.84 -19.59 13.41
N ARG A 170 2.22 -19.50 12.22
CA ARG A 170 2.86 -19.82 10.93
C ARG A 170 2.53 -18.86 9.80
N ARG A 171 1.83 -17.77 10.12
CA ARG A 171 1.44 -16.74 9.16
C ARG A 171 2.14 -15.44 9.51
N PHE A 172 2.09 -14.49 8.60
CA PHE A 172 2.87 -13.26 8.70
C PHE A 172 2.25 -12.15 7.88
N TYR A 173 2.69 -10.94 8.18
CA TYR A 173 2.46 -9.73 7.41
C TYR A 173 3.80 -9.05 7.18
N ASP A 174 4.13 -8.89 5.91
CA ASP A 174 5.28 -8.14 5.40
C ASP A 174 4.72 -6.96 4.60
N ASN A 175 5.13 -5.76 4.96
CA ASN A 175 4.48 -4.54 4.52
C ASN A 175 5.48 -3.42 4.34
N THR A 176 5.31 -2.65 3.26
CA THR A 176 6.11 -1.47 2.95
C THR A 176 5.18 -0.33 2.62
N LYS A 177 5.31 0.76 3.39
CA LYS A 177 4.61 2.02 3.17
C LYS A 177 5.62 3.07 2.75
N ILE A 178 5.34 3.76 1.64
CA ILE A 178 6.12 4.92 1.20
C ILE A 178 5.15 6.07 1.05
N ASN A 179 5.31 7.13 1.83
CA ASN A 179 4.43 8.30 1.80
C ASN A 179 5.12 9.47 1.12
N CYS A 180 4.38 10.51 0.77
CA CYS A 180 4.95 11.78 0.33
C CYS A 180 5.90 11.68 -0.88
N LEU A 181 5.57 10.87 -1.89
CA LEU A 181 6.32 10.82 -3.13
C LEU A 181 5.85 11.93 -4.09
N PRO A 182 6.64 12.95 -4.44
CA PRO A 182 6.28 13.92 -5.48
C PRO A 182 5.70 13.26 -6.73
N ALA A 183 4.51 13.69 -7.14
CA ALA A 183 3.75 13.12 -8.24
C ALA A 183 3.71 14.06 -9.45
N GLN A 184 3.99 13.51 -10.63
CA GLN A 184 3.96 14.21 -11.91
C GLN A 184 3.20 13.38 -12.94
N GLY A 185 2.53 14.02 -13.90
CA GLY A 185 1.81 13.35 -14.98
C GLY A 185 0.36 13.80 -15.01
N PHE A 186 -0.59 12.91 -15.25
CA PHE A 186 -2.00 13.27 -15.30
C PHE A 186 -2.94 12.18 -14.81
N ILE A 187 -4.13 12.61 -14.37
CA ILE A 187 -5.31 11.78 -14.17
C ILE A 187 -6.42 12.34 -15.06
N ARG A 188 -7.01 11.50 -15.90
CA ARG A 188 -8.17 11.81 -16.73
C ARG A 188 -9.34 10.94 -16.30
N TYR A 189 -10.48 11.57 -16.06
CA TYR A 189 -11.72 10.92 -15.65
C TYR A 189 -12.86 11.52 -16.47
N GLY A 190 -13.35 10.75 -17.44
CA GLY A 190 -14.11 11.30 -18.58
C GLY A 190 -13.31 12.39 -19.31
N ASP A 191 -13.96 13.53 -19.54
CA ASP A 191 -13.34 14.69 -20.19
C ASP A 191 -12.44 15.50 -19.25
N LEU A 192 -12.57 15.30 -17.93
CA LEU A 192 -11.79 16.03 -16.95
C LEU A 192 -10.38 15.48 -16.86
N ARG A 193 -9.40 16.24 -17.38
CA ARG A 193 -7.98 15.98 -17.23
C ARG A 193 -7.36 16.92 -16.20
N GLU A 194 -6.67 16.32 -15.24
CA GLU A 194 -5.94 17.00 -14.18
C GLU A 194 -4.45 16.70 -14.33
N GLU A 195 -3.63 17.76 -14.49
CA GLU A 195 -2.18 17.65 -14.50
C GLU A 195 -1.66 17.63 -13.06
N LEU A 196 -0.74 16.71 -12.79
CA LEU A 196 -0.09 16.53 -11.51
C LEU A 196 1.23 17.30 -11.50
N GLN A 197 1.39 18.16 -10.51
CA GLN A 197 2.60 18.94 -10.29
C GLN A 197 3.28 18.48 -9.00
N PRO A 198 4.58 18.14 -9.02
CA PRO A 198 5.34 17.66 -7.85
C PRO A 198 5.23 18.54 -6.60
N GLU A 199 4.99 19.83 -6.78
CA GLU A 199 4.92 20.85 -5.73
C GLU A 199 3.57 20.86 -5.00
N THR A 200 2.56 20.18 -5.56
CA THR A 200 1.18 20.18 -5.03
C THR A 200 0.54 18.79 -4.99
N CYS A 201 1.17 17.80 -5.62
CA CYS A 201 0.65 16.45 -5.75
C CYS A 201 1.65 15.45 -5.17
N LEU A 202 1.15 14.57 -4.30
CA LEU A 202 1.95 13.54 -3.66
C LEU A 202 1.31 12.17 -3.90
N GLY A 203 2.15 11.15 -4.01
CA GLY A 203 1.76 9.77 -4.07
C GLY A 203 2.17 9.01 -2.81
N SER A 204 1.56 7.84 -2.61
CA SER A 204 1.95 6.88 -1.60
C SER A 204 1.85 5.46 -2.15
N LEU A 205 2.72 4.58 -1.65
CA LEU A 205 2.68 3.14 -1.87
C LEU A 205 2.22 2.44 -0.58
N ASP A 206 1.30 1.50 -0.74
CA ASP A 206 1.04 0.42 0.20
C ASP A 206 1.28 -0.91 -0.52
N TRP A 207 2.33 -1.58 -0.09
CA TRP A 207 2.79 -2.86 -0.63
C TRP A 207 2.68 -3.88 0.49
N GLY A 208 1.90 -4.95 0.28
CA GLY A 208 1.66 -5.91 1.34
C GLY A 208 1.64 -7.35 0.88
N ARG A 209 2.43 -8.20 1.54
CA ARG A 209 2.59 -9.63 1.30
C ARG A 209 2.32 -10.37 2.60
N GLY A 210 1.57 -11.46 2.55
CA GLY A 210 1.36 -12.24 3.77
C GLY A 210 0.23 -13.24 3.72
N VAL A 211 -0.14 -13.71 4.90
CA VAL A 211 -1.20 -14.69 5.09
C VAL A 211 -2.04 -14.25 6.30
N TRP A 212 -3.26 -13.82 6.06
CA TRP A 212 -4.13 -13.34 7.13
C TRP A 212 -4.84 -14.51 7.82
N GLU A 213 -5.45 -14.22 8.96
CA GLU A 213 -6.50 -15.07 9.50
C GLU A 213 -7.72 -15.06 8.58
N TYR A 214 -8.70 -15.92 8.87
CA TYR A 214 -9.96 -15.93 8.09
C TYR A 214 -10.86 -14.75 8.44
N GLN A 215 -10.86 -14.37 9.71
CA GLN A 215 -11.53 -13.19 10.22
C GLN A 215 -10.46 -12.29 10.80
N SER A 216 -10.45 -11.04 10.40
CA SER A 216 -9.50 -10.04 10.90
C SER A 216 -10.20 -8.70 10.95
N TYR A 217 -9.78 -7.87 11.89
CA TYR A 217 -10.18 -6.48 12.00
C TYR A 217 -8.93 -5.63 11.82
N TRP A 218 -9.07 -4.48 11.18
CA TRP A 218 -8.02 -3.51 11.12
C TRP A 218 -8.59 -2.11 10.99
N ASN A 219 -7.89 -1.15 11.58
CA ASN A 219 -7.99 0.25 11.21
C ASN A 219 -6.67 0.65 10.58
N TRP A 220 -6.73 1.42 9.52
CA TRP A 220 -5.57 2.01 8.89
C TRP A 220 -5.93 3.42 8.43
N ALA A 221 -5.01 4.35 8.62
CA ALA A 221 -5.08 5.70 8.09
C ALA A 221 -3.73 6.08 7.49
N SER A 222 -3.78 6.72 6.33
CA SER A 222 -2.61 7.22 5.63
C SER A 222 -2.90 8.59 5.03
N ALA A 223 -1.93 9.51 5.11
CA ALA A 223 -2.03 10.85 4.56
C ALA A 223 -0.69 11.31 3.99
N SER A 224 -0.74 12.20 3.00
CA SER A 224 0.43 12.90 2.47
C SER A 224 0.00 14.30 2.05
N GLY A 225 0.78 15.30 2.46
CA GLY A 225 0.50 16.71 2.18
C GLY A 225 1.74 17.57 2.36
N PHE A 226 1.51 18.89 2.39
CA PHE A 226 2.56 19.90 2.49
C PHE A 226 2.34 20.76 3.74
N LEU A 227 3.43 21.08 4.42
CA LEU A 227 3.48 22.15 5.42
C LEU A 227 3.49 23.53 4.71
N ALA A 228 3.24 24.58 5.48
CA ALA A 228 3.18 25.96 4.96
C ALA A 228 4.50 26.44 4.32
N ASP A 229 5.63 25.84 4.69
CA ASP A 229 6.96 26.11 4.15
C ASP A 229 7.34 25.21 2.96
N GLY A 230 6.40 24.39 2.48
CA GLY A 230 6.58 23.49 1.34
C GLY A 230 7.22 22.14 1.67
N GLN A 231 7.59 21.89 2.93
CA GLN A 231 8.06 20.57 3.35
C GLN A 231 6.94 19.52 3.24
N THR A 232 7.28 18.31 2.81
CA THR A 232 6.30 17.22 2.74
C THR A 232 6.06 16.62 4.13
N VAL A 233 4.81 16.38 4.48
CA VAL A 233 4.40 15.73 5.72
C VAL A 233 3.41 14.61 5.44
N GLY A 234 3.60 13.48 6.09
CA GLY A 234 2.76 12.30 5.94
C GLY A 234 2.48 11.63 7.27
N LEU A 235 1.44 10.82 7.28
CA LEU A 235 1.04 10.00 8.41
C LEU A 235 0.77 8.60 7.88
N ASN A 236 1.25 7.59 8.57
CA ASN A 236 0.81 6.21 8.39
C ASN A 236 0.57 5.60 9.76
N VAL A 237 -0.65 5.19 10.06
CA VAL A 237 -1.01 4.57 11.33
C VAL A 237 -1.93 3.39 11.09
N GLY A 238 -1.75 2.31 11.86
CA GLY A 238 -2.56 1.10 11.76
C GLY A 238 -2.58 0.29 13.05
N GLN A 239 -3.66 -0.48 13.22
CA GLN A 239 -3.85 -1.44 14.31
C GLN A 239 -4.87 -2.53 13.94
N GLY A 240 -4.91 -3.61 14.72
CA GLY A 240 -6.04 -4.56 14.75
C GLY A 240 -5.70 -5.99 14.38
N PHE A 241 -4.58 -6.26 13.70
CA PHE A 241 -4.17 -7.62 13.35
C PHE A 241 -2.67 -7.86 13.54
N GLY A 242 -2.33 -9.13 13.66
CA GLY A 242 -0.97 -9.59 13.89
C GLY A 242 -0.46 -9.30 15.31
N ASP A 243 0.74 -9.81 15.59
CA ASP A 243 1.45 -9.53 16.82
C ASP A 243 2.29 -8.26 16.66
N LEU A 244 1.77 -7.16 17.21
CA LEU A 244 2.40 -5.83 17.16
C LEU A 244 3.40 -5.58 18.30
N SER A 245 3.71 -6.59 19.13
CA SER A 245 4.59 -6.42 20.31
C SER A 245 6.02 -6.01 19.97
N LYS A 246 6.46 -6.28 18.73
CA LYS A 246 7.80 -5.98 18.21
C LYS A 246 7.81 -4.91 17.13
N ALA A 247 6.68 -4.62 16.49
CA ALA A 247 6.60 -3.65 15.41
C ALA A 247 5.16 -3.17 15.20
N THR A 248 4.99 -1.85 15.11
CA THR A 248 3.80 -1.21 14.53
C THR A 248 4.18 -0.51 13.23
N GLU A 249 3.21 -0.30 12.33
CA GLU A 249 3.43 0.48 11.10
C GLU A 249 3.34 2.01 11.33
N ASN A 250 3.16 2.43 12.59
CA ASN A 250 2.87 3.81 12.95
C ASN A 250 4.09 4.72 12.77
N ALA A 251 3.93 5.79 11.99
CA ALA A 251 4.96 6.80 11.75
C ALA A 251 4.36 8.14 11.28
N VAL A 252 5.08 9.22 11.61
CA VAL A 252 5.02 10.49 10.88
C VAL A 252 6.16 10.50 9.88
N ILE A 253 5.91 11.01 8.67
CA ILE A 253 6.91 11.12 7.61
C ILE A 253 7.15 12.61 7.36
N LEU A 254 8.38 13.08 7.54
CA LEU A 254 8.74 14.48 7.29
C LEU A 254 9.89 14.53 6.28
N ASN A 255 9.68 15.16 5.12
CA ASN A 255 10.65 15.21 4.02
C ASN A 255 11.26 13.86 3.65
N GLY A 256 10.40 12.83 3.58
CA GLY A 256 10.81 11.46 3.27
C GLY A 256 11.58 10.77 4.40
N ARG A 257 11.63 11.32 5.62
CA ARG A 257 12.23 10.66 6.79
C ARG A 257 11.16 10.09 7.70
N VAL A 258 11.34 8.86 8.15
CA VAL A 258 10.40 8.14 9.01
C VAL A 258 10.69 8.48 10.48
N HIS A 259 9.73 9.13 11.11
CA HIS A 259 9.65 9.36 12.56
C HIS A 259 8.72 8.30 13.14
N LYS A 260 9.31 7.24 13.68
CA LYS A 260 8.59 6.08 14.20
C LYS A 260 7.76 6.48 15.42
N LEU A 261 6.50 6.03 15.46
CA LEU A 261 5.61 6.16 16.61
C LEU A 261 5.44 4.81 17.33
N GLY A 262 4.97 4.83 18.58
CA GLY A 262 4.59 3.65 19.34
C GLY A 262 3.30 2.97 18.84
N ALA A 263 2.51 2.40 19.76
CA ALA A 263 1.13 2.06 19.45
C ALA A 263 0.33 3.36 19.32
N VAL A 264 -0.67 3.37 18.44
CA VAL A 264 -1.55 4.52 18.23
C VAL A 264 -2.98 4.04 18.46
N ARG A 265 -3.67 4.66 19.42
CA ARG A 265 -5.08 4.43 19.68
C ARG A 265 -5.93 5.27 18.71
N PHE A 266 -6.97 4.65 18.17
CA PHE A 266 -7.92 5.29 17.28
C PHE A 266 -9.23 5.47 18.03
N GLU A 267 -9.66 6.72 18.16
CA GLU A 267 -10.94 7.09 18.73
C GLU A 267 -11.81 7.66 17.61
N TYR A 268 -12.87 6.95 17.29
CA TYR A 268 -13.86 7.32 16.28
C TYR A 268 -15.23 6.77 16.66
N LYS A 269 -16.29 7.32 16.05
CA LYS A 269 -17.66 6.86 16.25
C LYS A 269 -18.05 5.92 15.11
N SER A 270 -18.19 4.62 15.41
CA SER A 270 -18.67 3.64 14.43
C SER A 270 -20.05 4.04 13.89
N GLY A 271 -20.21 3.97 12.57
CA GLY A 271 -21.42 4.42 11.87
C GLY A 271 -21.48 5.93 11.58
N ASP A 272 -20.51 6.71 12.05
CA ASP A 272 -20.44 8.18 11.85
C ASP A 272 -19.00 8.59 11.50
N TYR A 273 -18.50 8.02 10.40
CA TYR A 273 -17.09 8.07 10.01
C TYR A 273 -16.61 9.45 9.53
N MET A 274 -17.54 10.36 9.25
CA MET A 274 -17.22 11.74 8.82
C MET A 274 -16.94 12.69 10.00
N GLN A 275 -17.21 12.26 11.23
CA GLN A 275 -16.78 13.01 12.42
C GLN A 275 -15.25 12.97 12.56
N PRO A 276 -14.62 13.97 13.20
CA PRO A 276 -13.19 13.96 13.45
C PRO A 276 -12.75 12.68 14.19
N TRP A 277 -11.67 12.07 13.71
CA TRP A 277 -11.00 10.97 14.38
C TRP A 277 -9.91 11.53 15.29
N ARG A 278 -9.75 10.95 16.48
CA ARG A 278 -8.65 11.27 17.38
C ARG A 278 -7.65 10.12 17.41
N PHE A 279 -6.39 10.48 17.20
CA PHE A 279 -5.25 9.57 17.31
C PHE A 279 -4.43 9.98 18.55
N THR A 280 -3.98 9.00 19.33
CA THR A 280 -3.13 9.24 20.50
C THR A 280 -2.14 8.10 20.59
N ASP A 281 -0.85 8.41 20.64
CA ASP A 281 0.19 7.41 20.85
C ASP A 281 0.53 7.26 22.34
N ASP A 282 1.40 6.29 22.65
CA ASP A 282 1.77 5.95 24.03
C ASP A 282 2.87 6.86 24.63
N GLU A 283 3.42 7.82 23.85
CA GLU A 283 4.48 8.77 24.25
C GLU A 283 3.91 10.17 24.58
#